data_AF-A0A2G2QFY8-F1
#
_entry.id   AF-A0A2G2QFY8-F1
#
_cell.length_a   1.000
_cell.length_b   1.000
_cell.length_c   1.000
_cell.angle_alpha   90.00
_cell.angle_beta   90.00
_cell.angle_gamma   90.00
#
_symmetry.space_group_name_H-M   'P 1'
#
loop_
_entity.id
_entity.type
_entity.pdbx_description
1 polymer ?
#
loop_
_entity_poly.entity_id
_entity_poly.type
_entity_poly.pdbx_seq_one_letter_code
_entity_poly.pdbx_strand_id
1 'polypeptide(L)'
;MPLIHFASQSNNEHILSREAIGADYDLVKTAVINTNRWRTLVAPPSLSGNQVAVLTARDAWSIQPDYRGYVGYDEGDVKHEVNVINVTPDPVWTTTAPTPPPPEPVIPTIVTRRQAKRALFDNGHLSLVIAALEALPEPAQTKAMIDWSDAGTFQRSNAIVQQMAAVLSMDESELDALFIQASLIS
;
A
#
# COMPACT_ATOMS: atom_id res chain seq x y z
N MET A 1 -8.99 -55.65 -9.99
CA MET A 1 -9.23 -54.19 -9.87
C MET A 1 -7.95 -53.47 -10.29
N PRO A 2 -8.01 -52.47 -11.18
CA PRO A 2 -6.82 -51.74 -11.63
C PRO A 2 -6.21 -50.91 -10.48
N LEU A 3 -4.89 -50.80 -10.47
CA LEU A 3 -4.12 -50.02 -9.48
C LEU A 3 -4.11 -48.54 -9.83
N ILE A 4 -4.50 -47.70 -8.89
CA ILE A 4 -4.43 -46.23 -9.00
C ILE A 4 -3.00 -45.79 -8.69
N HIS A 5 -2.38 -45.01 -9.57
CA HIS A 5 -1.01 -44.51 -9.44
C HIS A 5 -1.01 -43.00 -9.23
N PHE A 6 -0.09 -42.51 -8.41
CA PHE A 6 0.12 -41.07 -8.20
C PHE A 6 1.28 -40.59 -9.07
N ALA A 7 1.08 -39.45 -9.75
CA ALA A 7 2.12 -38.72 -10.45
C ALA A 7 2.88 -37.82 -9.47
N SER A 8 4.20 -37.72 -9.65
CA SER A 8 5.03 -36.81 -8.88
C SER A 8 4.93 -35.39 -9.44
N GLN A 9 4.63 -34.38 -8.59
CA GLN A 9 5.29 -33.06 -8.68
C GLN A 9 5.00 -32.08 -7.52
N SER A 10 6.10 -31.40 -7.13
CA SER A 10 6.33 -30.19 -6.31
C SER A 10 5.89 -30.18 -4.83
N ASN A 11 6.79 -29.71 -3.95
CA ASN A 11 6.60 -29.50 -2.50
C ASN A 11 6.31 -30.76 -1.64
N ASN A 12 6.91 -31.92 -1.95
CA ASN A 12 6.70 -33.20 -1.24
C ASN A 12 5.25 -33.73 -1.27
N GLU A 13 4.39 -33.18 -2.14
CA GLU A 13 3.04 -33.68 -2.38
C GLU A 13 3.00 -34.52 -3.67
N HIS A 14 2.28 -35.65 -3.65
CA HIS A 14 2.06 -36.50 -4.82
C HIS A 14 0.60 -36.47 -5.23
N ILE A 15 0.33 -36.15 -6.50
CA ILE A 15 -1.00 -35.88 -7.06
C ILE A 15 -1.46 -37.10 -7.87
N LEU A 16 -2.74 -37.50 -7.79
CA LEU A 16 -3.27 -38.57 -8.64
C LEU A 16 -3.18 -38.24 -10.14
N SER A 17 -2.76 -39.22 -10.97
CA SER A 17 -2.70 -39.03 -12.42
C SER A 17 -4.09 -39.12 -13.07
N ARG A 18 -4.30 -38.33 -14.14
CA ARG A 18 -5.59 -38.17 -14.85
C ARG A 18 -6.18 -39.47 -15.40
N GLU A 19 -5.35 -40.48 -15.66
CA GLU A 19 -5.79 -41.81 -16.14
C GLU A 19 -6.47 -42.66 -15.06
N ALA A 20 -6.24 -42.38 -13.78
CA ALA A 20 -6.68 -43.25 -12.70
C ALA A 20 -8.07 -42.88 -12.12
N ILE A 21 -8.64 -41.73 -12.49
CA ILE A 21 -9.80 -41.14 -11.78
C ILE A 21 -11.11 -41.18 -12.62
N GLY A 22 -11.07 -41.53 -13.91
CA GLY A 22 -12.28 -41.48 -14.75
C GLY A 22 -12.77 -40.04 -15.01
N ALA A 23 -13.48 -39.84 -16.12
CA ALA A 23 -13.71 -38.52 -16.71
C ALA A 23 -14.63 -37.56 -15.90
N ASP A 24 -15.26 -38.01 -14.82
CA ASP A 24 -16.25 -37.24 -14.04
C ASP A 24 -15.67 -36.51 -12.82
N TYR A 25 -14.37 -36.63 -12.54
CA TYR A 25 -13.73 -35.92 -11.43
C TYR A 25 -13.18 -34.57 -11.91
N ASP A 26 -13.82 -33.51 -11.43
CA ASP A 26 -13.49 -32.12 -11.68
C ASP A 26 -11.99 -31.85 -11.47
N LEU A 27 -11.34 -31.37 -12.54
CA LEU A 27 -9.90 -31.42 -12.81
C LEU A 27 -8.98 -30.63 -11.85
N VAL A 28 -9.51 -30.17 -10.72
CA VAL A 28 -8.84 -29.23 -9.79
C VAL A 28 -8.59 -29.85 -8.41
N LYS A 29 -9.25 -30.95 -8.04
CA LYS A 29 -9.20 -31.50 -6.67
C LYS A 29 -8.30 -32.72 -6.56
N THR A 30 -7.01 -32.41 -6.65
CA THR A 30 -5.83 -33.26 -6.42
C THR A 30 -5.92 -34.06 -5.12
N ALA A 31 -5.88 -35.40 -5.14
CA ALA A 31 -5.64 -36.17 -3.91
C ALA A 31 -4.15 -36.21 -3.58
N VAL A 32 -3.78 -36.04 -2.31
CA VAL A 32 -2.39 -35.91 -1.83
C VAL A 32 -1.97 -37.11 -0.98
N ILE A 33 -0.72 -37.58 -1.14
CA ILE A 33 -0.12 -38.61 -0.27
C ILE A 33 0.89 -37.96 0.68
N ASN A 34 0.77 -38.26 1.98
CA ASN A 34 1.77 -37.89 2.99
C ASN A 34 2.54 -39.12 3.51
N THR A 35 2.77 -40.13 2.66
CA THR A 35 3.45 -41.39 3.00
C THR A 35 4.33 -41.84 1.83
N ASN A 36 5.34 -42.69 2.08
CA ASN A 36 6.20 -43.30 1.05
C ASN A 36 5.47 -44.33 0.14
N ARG A 37 4.14 -44.26 0.02
CA ARG A 37 3.33 -45.25 -0.69
C ARG A 37 2.54 -44.61 -1.83
N TRP A 38 2.82 -45.09 -3.04
CA TRP A 38 2.44 -44.45 -4.30
C TRP A 38 1.23 -45.09 -4.98
N ARG A 39 0.45 -45.91 -4.25
CA ARG A 39 -0.61 -46.76 -4.80
C ARG A 39 -1.71 -47.04 -3.77
N THR A 40 -2.96 -47.07 -4.23
CA THR A 40 -4.14 -47.55 -3.46
C THR A 40 -5.06 -48.35 -4.37
N LEU A 41 -5.86 -49.24 -3.75
CA LEU A 41 -6.91 -50.02 -4.42
C LEU A 41 -8.31 -49.44 -4.19
N VAL A 42 -8.42 -48.38 -3.38
CA VAL A 42 -9.70 -47.74 -3.02
C VAL A 42 -9.74 -46.35 -3.64
N ALA A 43 -10.79 -46.09 -4.43
CA ALA A 43 -11.03 -44.78 -5.02
C ALA A 43 -11.20 -43.70 -3.92
N PRO A 44 -10.75 -42.45 -4.16
CA PRO A 44 -10.96 -41.37 -3.22
C PRO A 44 -12.45 -41.07 -3.02
N PRO A 45 -12.85 -40.59 -1.83
CA PRO A 45 -14.23 -40.19 -1.57
C PRO A 45 -14.62 -38.99 -2.44
N SER A 46 -15.92 -38.78 -2.63
CA SER A 46 -16.45 -37.58 -3.28
C SER A 46 -16.13 -36.32 -2.45
N LEU A 47 -15.66 -35.26 -3.11
CA LEU A 47 -15.28 -34.00 -2.48
C LEU A 47 -16.31 -32.91 -2.75
N SER A 48 -16.44 -31.95 -1.84
CA SER A 48 -17.29 -30.76 -1.99
C SER A 48 -16.48 -29.48 -1.76
N GLY A 49 -16.88 -28.35 -2.36
CA GLY A 49 -16.29 -27.03 -2.09
C GLY A 49 -14.75 -27.02 -2.01
N ASN A 50 -14.22 -26.40 -0.95
CA ASN A 50 -12.80 -26.25 -0.63
C ASN A 50 -12.27 -27.46 0.19
N GLN A 51 -12.35 -28.66 -0.37
CA GLN A 51 -11.89 -29.89 0.27
C GLN A 51 -10.94 -30.69 -0.62
N VAL A 52 -10.06 -31.45 0.02
CA VAL A 52 -9.10 -32.37 -0.59
C VAL A 52 -9.11 -33.73 0.12
N ALA A 53 -8.92 -34.81 -0.64
CA ALA A 53 -8.72 -36.15 -0.09
C ALA A 53 -7.23 -36.41 0.12
N VAL A 54 -6.83 -36.73 1.36
CA VAL A 54 -5.46 -37.07 1.75
C VAL A 54 -5.42 -38.55 2.14
N LEU A 55 -4.52 -39.32 1.51
CA LEU A 55 -4.33 -40.73 1.84
C LEU A 55 -3.47 -40.86 3.11
N THR A 56 -4.05 -41.27 4.23
CA THR A 56 -3.38 -41.31 5.54
C THR A 56 -2.84 -42.70 5.91
N ALA A 57 -3.45 -43.77 5.39
CA ALA A 57 -2.96 -45.14 5.54
C ALA A 57 -3.31 -45.97 4.30
N ARG A 58 -2.95 -47.27 4.30
CA ARG A 58 -3.31 -48.17 3.20
C ARG A 58 -4.83 -48.20 3.06
N ASP A 59 -5.32 -47.74 1.92
CA ASP A 59 -6.73 -47.73 1.55
C ASP A 59 -7.64 -46.90 2.48
N ALA A 60 -7.06 -45.93 3.21
CA ALA A 60 -7.78 -45.03 4.11
C ALA A 60 -7.59 -43.56 3.71
N TRP A 61 -8.70 -42.90 3.36
CA TRP A 61 -8.76 -41.51 2.96
C TRP A 61 -9.24 -40.61 4.10
N SER A 62 -8.67 -39.41 4.20
CA SER A 62 -9.10 -38.32 5.08
C SER A 62 -9.50 -37.12 4.22
N ILE A 63 -10.69 -36.56 4.46
CA ILE A 63 -11.11 -35.31 3.80
C ILE A 63 -10.64 -34.15 4.66
N GLN A 64 -9.86 -33.24 4.06
CA GLN A 64 -9.31 -32.07 4.72
C GLN A 64 -9.73 -30.80 3.98
N PRO A 65 -9.85 -29.64 4.66
CA PRO A 65 -10.06 -28.38 3.99
C PRO A 65 -8.85 -28.00 3.12
N ASP A 66 -9.11 -27.46 1.94
CA ASP A 66 -8.09 -26.94 1.02
C ASP A 66 -8.44 -25.51 0.61
N TYR A 67 -7.84 -24.55 1.31
CA TYR A 67 -7.94 -23.13 1.02
C TYR A 67 -6.64 -22.59 0.43
N ARG A 68 -5.79 -23.44 -0.15
CA ARG A 68 -4.53 -22.97 -0.74
C ARG A 68 -4.79 -21.92 -1.82
N GLY A 69 -4.00 -20.85 -1.79
CA GLY A 69 -4.21 -19.67 -2.64
C GLY A 69 -5.21 -18.67 -2.06
N TYR A 70 -5.84 -18.94 -0.92
CA TYR A 70 -6.60 -17.92 -0.18
C TYR A 70 -5.65 -16.84 0.32
N VAL A 71 -6.00 -15.59 0.03
CA VAL A 71 -5.32 -14.39 0.52
C VAL A 71 -6.33 -13.55 1.29
N GLY A 72 -5.98 -13.16 2.51
CA GLY A 72 -6.80 -12.28 3.33
C GLY A 72 -5.95 -11.31 4.15
N TYR A 73 -6.60 -10.35 4.78
CA TYR A 73 -6.01 -9.33 5.63
C TYR A 73 -6.68 -9.36 7.00
N ASP A 74 -5.91 -9.34 8.09
CA ASP A 74 -6.44 -9.29 9.45
C ASP A 74 -6.83 -7.86 9.89
N GLU A 75 -7.27 -7.71 11.16
CA GLU A 75 -7.65 -6.41 11.75
C GLU A 75 -6.49 -5.39 11.77
N GLY A 76 -5.24 -5.85 11.66
CA GLY A 76 -4.04 -5.02 11.61
C GLY A 76 -3.55 -4.77 10.18
N ASP A 77 -4.38 -5.05 9.17
CA ASP A 77 -4.04 -4.94 7.75
C ASP A 77 -2.86 -5.84 7.31
N VAL A 78 -2.54 -6.86 8.11
CA VAL A 78 -1.46 -7.81 7.79
C VAL A 78 -1.98 -8.85 6.81
N LYS A 79 -1.26 -9.03 5.71
CA LYS A 79 -1.56 -10.02 4.68
C LYS A 79 -1.28 -11.44 5.19
N HIS A 80 -2.26 -12.32 5.06
CA HIS A 80 -2.17 -13.75 5.31
C HIS A 80 -2.41 -14.54 4.03
N GLU A 81 -1.65 -15.61 3.85
CA GLU A 81 -1.71 -16.48 2.67
C GLU A 81 -1.79 -17.94 3.12
N VAL A 82 -2.82 -18.66 2.68
CA VAL A 82 -2.91 -20.10 2.93
C VAL A 82 -2.16 -20.82 1.82
N ASN A 83 -1.05 -21.47 2.17
CA ASN A 83 -0.18 -22.20 1.23
C ASN A 83 -0.12 -23.71 1.50
N VAL A 84 -0.81 -24.20 2.54
CA VAL A 84 -0.83 -25.62 2.94
C VAL A 84 -2.25 -26.14 3.09
N ILE A 85 -2.42 -27.45 2.97
CA ILE A 85 -3.68 -28.16 3.22
C ILE A 85 -4.01 -28.17 4.71
N ASN A 86 -5.29 -28.39 5.06
CA ASN A 86 -5.79 -28.53 6.42
C ASN A 86 -5.72 -27.26 7.26
N VAL A 87 -5.63 -26.11 6.59
CA VAL A 87 -5.73 -24.79 7.21
C VAL A 87 -7.01 -24.14 6.70
N THR A 88 -7.84 -23.68 7.63
CA THR A 88 -9.02 -22.87 7.33
C THR A 88 -8.66 -21.41 7.60
N PRO A 89 -8.92 -20.48 6.65
CA PRO A 89 -8.76 -19.05 6.88
C PRO A 89 -9.53 -18.58 8.12
N ASP A 90 -8.97 -17.61 8.85
CA ASP A 90 -9.69 -17.00 9.95
C ASP A 90 -10.93 -16.25 9.41
N PRO A 91 -12.14 -16.45 9.96
CA PRO A 91 -13.33 -15.72 9.52
C PRO A 91 -13.23 -14.20 9.69
N VAL A 92 -12.31 -13.69 10.51
CA VAL A 92 -12.07 -12.24 10.62
C VAL A 92 -11.27 -11.66 9.46
N TRP A 93 -10.63 -12.50 8.64
CA TRP A 93 -9.86 -12.02 7.50
C TRP A 93 -10.75 -11.45 6.41
N THR A 94 -10.39 -10.28 5.92
CA THR A 94 -11.04 -9.65 4.76
C THR A 94 -10.29 -10.00 3.48
N THR A 95 -11.00 -10.17 2.37
CA THR A 95 -10.39 -10.42 1.05
C THR A 95 -10.08 -9.13 0.29
N THR A 96 -10.36 -7.98 0.89
CA THR A 96 -10.14 -6.66 0.29
C THR A 96 -8.87 -6.08 0.89
N ALA A 97 -7.93 -5.71 0.03
CA ALA A 97 -6.71 -5.04 0.48
C ALA A 97 -7.06 -3.70 1.15
N PRO A 98 -6.32 -3.31 2.21
CA PRO A 98 -6.47 -2.00 2.81
C PRO A 98 -6.21 -0.91 1.78
N THR A 99 -7.00 0.16 1.84
CA THR A 99 -6.76 1.33 0.99
C THR A 99 -5.53 2.06 1.53
N PRO A 100 -4.50 2.33 0.70
CA PRO A 100 -3.35 3.09 1.17
C PRO A 100 -3.78 4.49 1.61
N PRO A 101 -3.14 5.08 2.64
CA PRO A 101 -3.43 6.44 3.05
C PRO A 101 -3.18 7.42 1.88
N PRO A 102 -3.94 8.53 1.80
CA PRO A 102 -3.68 9.58 0.82
C PRO A 102 -2.22 10.08 0.92
N PRO A 103 -1.58 10.44 -0.20
CA PRO A 103 -0.24 11.04 -0.15
C PRO A 103 -0.28 12.38 0.59
N GLU A 104 0.78 12.67 1.34
CA GLU A 104 0.96 13.97 1.99
C GLU A 104 1.06 15.11 0.94
N PRO A 105 0.54 16.32 1.25
CA PRO A 105 0.65 17.44 0.33
C PRO A 105 2.12 17.83 0.12
N VAL A 106 2.53 17.97 -1.14
CA VAL A 106 3.87 18.45 -1.47
C VAL A 106 3.94 19.95 -1.21
N ILE A 107 4.74 20.35 -0.22
CA ILE A 107 4.99 21.77 0.08
C ILE A 107 5.98 22.33 -0.95
N PRO A 108 5.61 23.35 -1.75
CA PRO A 108 6.52 23.98 -2.68
C PRO A 108 7.66 24.66 -1.94
N THR A 109 8.91 24.38 -2.31
CA THR A 109 10.09 25.04 -1.72
C THR A 109 10.38 26.39 -2.36
N ILE A 110 9.81 26.64 -3.54
CA ILE A 110 10.00 27.85 -4.34
C ILE A 110 8.69 28.26 -5.01
N VAL A 111 8.40 29.55 -5.00
CA VAL A 111 7.27 30.15 -5.73
C VAL A 111 7.74 31.39 -6.48
N THR A 112 7.08 31.72 -7.59
CA THR A 112 7.38 32.98 -8.28
C THR A 112 6.97 34.17 -7.43
N ARG A 113 7.61 35.32 -7.66
CA ARG A 113 7.25 36.55 -6.94
C ARG A 113 5.79 36.95 -7.12
N ARG A 114 5.23 36.76 -8.31
CA ARG A 114 3.82 37.04 -8.60
C ARG A 114 2.90 36.17 -7.75
N GLN A 115 3.19 34.88 -7.67
CA GLN A 115 2.44 33.91 -6.85
C GLN A 115 2.49 34.29 -5.37
N ALA A 116 3.68 34.55 -4.82
CA ALA A 116 3.84 34.95 -3.42
C ALA A 116 3.10 36.24 -3.10
N LYS A 117 3.24 37.28 -3.93
CA LYS A 117 2.55 38.56 -3.71
C LYS A 117 1.03 38.42 -3.76
N ARG A 118 0.50 37.59 -4.66
CA ARG A 118 -0.94 37.31 -4.73
C ARG A 118 -1.42 36.53 -3.51
N ALA A 119 -0.73 35.47 -3.11
CA ALA A 119 -1.08 34.74 -1.90
C ALA A 119 -1.04 35.63 -0.65
N LEU A 120 -0.01 36.46 -0.50
CA LEU A 120 0.06 37.44 0.60
C LEU A 120 -1.06 38.48 0.53
N PHE A 121 -1.45 38.92 -0.67
CA PHE A 121 -2.56 39.84 -0.85
C PHE A 121 -3.90 39.20 -0.47
N ASP A 122 -4.14 37.97 -0.93
CA ASP A 122 -5.36 37.21 -0.68
C ASP A 122 -5.54 36.91 0.83
N ASN A 123 -4.42 36.77 1.58
CA ASN A 123 -4.42 36.61 3.03
C ASN A 123 -4.33 37.95 3.80
N GLY A 124 -4.33 39.11 3.12
CA GLY A 124 -4.25 40.42 3.77
C GLY A 124 -2.89 40.76 4.42
N HIS A 125 -1.85 39.97 4.16
CA HIS A 125 -0.51 40.14 4.73
C HIS A 125 0.43 41.01 3.88
N LEU A 126 0.09 41.28 2.61
CA LEU A 126 1.00 41.99 1.71
C LEU A 126 1.40 43.38 2.24
N SER A 127 0.45 44.15 2.79
CA SER A 127 0.72 45.47 3.39
C SER A 127 1.60 45.37 4.64
N LEU A 128 1.39 44.33 5.46
CA LEU A 128 2.18 44.08 6.65
C LEU A 128 3.63 43.74 6.30
N VAL A 129 3.86 42.95 5.25
CA VAL A 129 5.22 42.66 4.76
C VAL A 129 5.93 43.92 4.29
N ILE A 130 5.23 44.78 3.54
CA ILE A 130 5.82 46.06 3.07
C ILE A 130 6.18 46.94 4.26
N ALA A 131 5.27 47.11 5.23
CA ALA A 131 5.53 47.89 6.44
C ALA A 131 6.69 47.32 7.27
N ALA A 132 6.80 45.99 7.36
CA ALA A 132 7.89 45.30 8.04
C ALA A 132 9.25 45.56 7.37
N LEU A 133 9.29 45.54 6.04
CA LEU A 133 10.49 45.87 5.28
C LEU A 133 10.89 47.35 5.47
N GLU A 134 9.93 48.27 5.49
CA GLU A 134 10.16 49.70 5.71
C GLU A 134 10.62 50.04 7.14
N ALA A 135 10.29 49.20 8.12
CA ALA A 135 10.68 49.38 9.51
C ALA A 135 12.12 48.91 9.82
N LEU A 136 12.80 48.27 8.87
CA LEU A 136 14.19 47.83 9.06
C LEU A 136 15.15 49.05 9.18
N PRO A 137 16.25 48.93 9.94
CA PRO A 137 17.27 49.98 9.98
C PRO A 137 18.12 49.97 8.71
N GLU A 138 18.70 51.13 8.34
CA GLU A 138 19.67 51.19 7.26
C GLU A 138 21.03 50.59 7.69
N PRO A 139 21.76 49.89 6.78
CA PRO A 139 21.49 49.73 5.34
C PRO A 139 20.61 48.51 4.98
N ALA A 140 20.03 47.82 5.97
CA ALA A 140 19.30 46.57 5.74
C ALA A 140 17.97 46.79 5.03
N GLN A 141 17.27 47.90 5.35
CA GLN A 141 16.04 48.31 4.68
C GLN A 141 16.23 48.42 3.15
N THR A 142 17.18 49.25 2.70
CA THR A 142 17.40 49.47 1.27
C THR A 142 17.74 48.15 0.56
N LYS A 143 18.56 47.28 1.18
CA LYS A 143 18.89 45.96 0.61
C LYS A 143 17.69 45.05 0.51
N ALA A 144 16.91 44.90 1.59
CA ALA A 144 15.74 44.03 1.61
C ALA A 144 14.66 44.50 0.63
N MET A 145 14.51 45.81 0.43
CA MET A 145 13.61 46.38 -0.58
C MET A 145 14.07 46.09 -2.01
N ILE A 146 15.37 46.16 -2.30
CA ILE A 146 15.93 45.77 -3.61
C ILE A 146 15.73 44.27 -3.83
N ASP A 147 16.06 43.44 -2.85
CA ASP A 147 15.89 41.98 -2.96
C ASP A 147 14.41 41.63 -3.17
N TRP A 148 13.51 42.26 -2.42
CA TRP A 148 12.07 42.12 -2.61
C TRP A 148 11.60 42.68 -3.96
N SER A 149 12.23 43.73 -4.49
CA SER A 149 11.89 44.36 -5.77
C SER A 149 12.33 43.53 -6.97
N ASP A 150 13.46 42.86 -6.86
CA ASP A 150 14.16 42.25 -8.00
C ASP A 150 14.14 40.72 -7.96
N ALA A 151 13.68 40.11 -6.86
CA ALA A 151 13.49 38.68 -6.78
C ALA A 151 12.56 38.16 -7.90
N GLY A 152 13.06 37.23 -8.72
CA GLY A 152 12.20 36.47 -9.64
C GLY A 152 11.35 35.41 -8.92
N THR A 153 11.89 34.87 -7.83
CA THR A 153 11.30 33.78 -7.04
C THR A 153 11.61 33.97 -5.56
N PHE A 154 10.77 33.38 -4.71
CA PHE A 154 11.00 33.26 -3.28
C PHE A 154 11.16 31.80 -2.90
N GLN A 155 12.23 31.50 -2.17
CA GLN A 155 12.49 30.19 -1.60
C GLN A 155 12.05 30.18 -0.14
N ARG A 156 11.35 29.13 0.28
CA ARG A 156 10.85 28.99 1.66
C ARG A 156 11.98 29.08 2.69
N SER A 157 13.13 28.47 2.39
CA SER A 157 14.30 28.47 3.26
C SER A 157 15.12 29.77 3.25
N ASN A 158 14.74 30.77 2.45
CA ASN A 158 15.47 32.03 2.39
C ASN A 158 15.31 32.79 3.72
N ALA A 159 16.42 33.32 4.25
CA ALA A 159 16.46 34.04 5.52
C ALA A 159 15.48 35.23 5.56
N ILE A 160 15.30 35.98 4.46
CA ILE A 160 14.36 37.10 4.40
C ILE A 160 12.92 36.59 4.50
N VAL A 161 12.59 35.48 3.83
CA VAL A 161 11.25 34.89 3.90
C VAL A 161 10.94 34.42 5.32
N GLN A 162 11.88 33.74 5.96
CA GLN A 162 11.77 33.30 7.36
C GLN A 162 11.64 34.50 8.32
N GLN A 163 12.42 35.55 8.10
CA GLN A 163 12.33 36.77 8.90
C GLN A 163 10.97 37.45 8.75
N MET A 164 10.43 37.54 7.54
CA MET A 164 9.11 38.14 7.30
C MET A 164 7.99 37.28 7.89
N ALA A 165 8.07 35.95 7.79
CA ALA A 165 7.13 35.03 8.44
C ALA A 165 7.12 35.27 9.96
N ALA A 166 8.29 35.40 10.58
CA ALA A 166 8.41 35.71 12.02
C ALA A 166 7.80 37.09 12.39
N VAL A 167 7.99 38.12 11.56
CA VAL A 167 7.37 39.44 11.79
C VAL A 167 5.85 39.37 11.69
N LEU A 168 5.33 38.52 10.81
CA LEU A 168 3.89 38.25 10.70
C LEU A 168 3.36 37.30 11.79
N SER A 169 4.23 36.81 12.68
CA SER A 169 3.90 35.79 13.69
C SER A 169 3.35 34.49 13.09
N MET A 170 3.78 34.14 11.87
CA MET A 170 3.40 32.90 11.21
C MET A 170 4.19 31.72 11.75
N ASP A 171 3.51 30.60 12.01
CA ASP A 171 4.17 29.32 12.28
C ASP A 171 4.58 28.58 10.99
N GLU A 172 5.27 27.44 11.13
CA GLU A 172 5.74 26.66 9.98
C GLU A 172 4.58 26.16 9.09
N SER A 173 3.44 25.82 9.70
CA SER A 173 2.28 25.29 8.99
C SER A 173 1.52 26.38 8.22
N GLU A 174 1.46 27.58 8.77
CA GLU A 174 0.89 28.75 8.10
C GLU A 174 1.78 29.19 6.93
N LEU A 175 3.10 29.13 7.10
CA LEU A 175 4.04 29.38 6.00
C LEU A 175 3.90 28.30 4.91
N ASP A 176 3.73 27.03 5.28
CA ASP A 176 3.48 25.94 4.33
C ASP A 176 2.19 26.15 3.55
N ALA A 177 1.11 26.50 4.25
CA ALA A 177 -0.17 26.81 3.64
C ALA A 177 -0.06 27.98 2.65
N LEU A 178 0.70 29.02 2.99
CA LEU A 178 0.95 30.16 2.10
C LEU A 178 1.69 29.73 0.82
N PHE A 179 2.73 28.89 0.94
CA PHE A 179 3.49 28.40 -0.21
C PHE A 179 2.67 27.45 -1.09
N ILE A 180 1.87 26.57 -0.48
CA ILE A 180 0.91 25.72 -1.18
C ILE A 180 -0.08 26.58 -1.95
N GLN A 181 -0.75 27.53 -1.30
CA GLN A 181 -1.70 28.44 -1.94
C GLN A 181 -1.06 29.21 -3.09
N ALA A 182 0.14 29.77 -2.89
CA ALA A 182 0.87 30.49 -3.91
C ALA A 182 1.14 29.62 -5.15
N SER A 183 1.47 28.34 -4.99
CA SER A 183 1.73 27.45 -6.13
C SER A 183 0.51 27.15 -7.00
N LEU A 184 -0.70 27.29 -6.44
CA LEU A 184 -1.97 27.11 -7.17
C LEU A 184 -2.32 28.31 -8.05
N ILE A 185 -1.57 29.41 -7.96
CA ILE A 185 -1.83 30.63 -8.70
C ILE A 185 -1.15 30.59 -10.08
N SER A 186 -1.96 30.65 -11.15
CA SER A 186 -1.53 30.69 -12.56
C SER A 186 -0.98 32.04 -13.03
#